data_AF-B0WJF7-F1
#
_entry.id   AF-B0WJF7-F1
#
_cell.length_a   1.000
_cell.length_b   1.000
_cell.length_c   1.000
_cell.angle_alpha   90.00
_cell.angle_beta   90.00
_cell.angle_gamma   90.00
#
_symmetry.space_group_name_H-M   'P 1'
#
loop_
_entity.id
_entity.type
_entity.pdbx_description
1 polymer ?
#
loop_
_entity_poly.entity_id
_entity_poly.type
_entity_poly.pdbx_seq_one_letter_code
_entity_poly.pdbx_strand_id
1 'polypeptide(L)'
;MAELFAKYTCTNCQEDIPGIRVHCVVCADFELCLACFSAGAEIGQHRNDHAYQFMDSGILSIYRGKGGWSAREELHLLDAIEQYGFGNWEDISKHIETRTAEEAKDEYVTRFLQGTVGRHTWAPAIDQRPQLTDHTSDDTGPLSQLLIQKLPPMDCSNEEATALGYMPNRDDFEREYDPTAEQLVSTLSLSPDDEDVDMLLKLAQVDIYTRRLRERARRKRVVRDYQLVANFFRGNAKRARMSRDQREFRERLRTFSQFYTSMEFERLINSLERERGLRIRLSELNRYRWNGLQRMDECVHFEQHAAAAQHRNTGPYGHGRTRSEVFESESDARSSSSTGQRHTHPTDDRVSFDGSFSSRNFSDSSRGTDAARHPPNHNHQQHSQSHPDQGHHHHHLQHQQQPGGQLLTSNELQLCSSLNLPVTRYLSLKTVLLGRPSLDHGISSVAETMVKKYLIRSGWLQTSPQN
;
A
#
# COMPACT_ATOMS: atom_id res chain seq x y z
N MET A 1 -46.04 -16.93 0.10
CA MET A 1 -46.52 -17.34 1.43
C MET A 1 -46.46 -18.85 1.45
N ALA A 2 -45.33 -19.39 1.85
CA ALA A 2 -45.09 -20.83 1.83
C ALA A 2 -45.84 -21.51 2.98
N GLU A 3 -46.23 -22.78 2.80
CA GLU A 3 -46.78 -23.57 3.90
C GLU A 3 -45.63 -24.15 4.73
N LEU A 4 -45.05 -23.31 5.58
CA LEU A 4 -43.97 -23.61 6.55
C LEU A 4 -44.30 -24.76 7.52
N PHE A 5 -45.56 -25.19 7.56
CA PHE A 5 -46.07 -26.26 8.40
C PHE A 5 -46.78 -27.30 7.54
N ALA A 6 -46.41 -28.57 7.71
CA ALA A 6 -47.27 -29.67 7.27
C ALA A 6 -48.57 -29.62 8.10
N LYS A 7 -49.65 -29.13 7.50
CA LYS A 7 -50.94 -29.01 8.17
C LYS A 7 -51.57 -30.40 8.32
N TYR A 8 -51.69 -30.85 9.55
CA TYR A 8 -52.43 -32.06 9.90
C TYR A 8 -53.78 -31.67 10.47
N THR A 9 -54.86 -32.18 9.90
CA THR A 9 -56.21 -32.00 10.43
C THR A 9 -56.59 -33.16 11.35
N CYS A 10 -57.39 -32.87 12.37
CA CYS A 10 -57.93 -33.87 13.27
C CYS A 10 -59.04 -34.65 12.57
N THR A 11 -58.92 -35.98 12.45
CA THR A 11 -59.93 -36.85 11.82
C THR A 11 -61.30 -36.79 12.53
N ASN A 12 -61.36 -36.31 13.77
CA ASN A 12 -62.59 -36.12 14.53
C ASN A 12 -63.24 -34.74 14.38
N CYS A 13 -62.57 -33.64 14.76
CA CYS A 13 -63.17 -32.29 14.70
C CYS A 13 -62.95 -31.56 13.37
N GLN A 14 -62.11 -32.10 12.46
CA GLN A 14 -61.72 -31.51 11.18
C GLN A 14 -60.94 -30.18 11.28
N GLU A 15 -60.59 -29.76 12.50
CA GLU A 15 -59.72 -28.60 12.77
C GLU A 15 -58.24 -28.94 12.55
N ASP A 16 -57.43 -27.94 12.17
CA ASP A 16 -55.96 -28.05 12.12
C ASP A 16 -55.39 -28.35 13.52
N ILE A 17 -54.35 -29.19 13.59
CA ILE A 17 -53.65 -29.57 14.83
C ILE A 17 -52.38 -28.72 15.00
N PRO A 18 -52.36 -27.70 15.87
CA PRO A 18 -51.14 -26.95 16.16
C PRO A 18 -50.18 -27.76 17.05
N GLY A 19 -49.20 -28.41 16.41
CA GLY A 19 -48.05 -29.02 17.09
C GLY A 19 -48.12 -30.53 17.27
N ILE A 20 -48.38 -30.99 18.50
CA ILE A 20 -48.38 -32.42 18.84
C ILE A 20 -49.72 -33.04 18.44
N ARG A 21 -49.66 -34.01 17.52
CA ARG A 21 -50.79 -34.84 17.09
C ARG A 21 -50.68 -36.26 17.66
N VAL A 22 -51.82 -36.93 17.79
CA VAL A 22 -51.89 -38.33 18.26
C VAL A 22 -52.22 -39.23 17.08
N HIS A 23 -51.22 -39.96 16.61
CA HIS A 23 -51.34 -40.92 15.52
C HIS A 23 -51.83 -42.27 16.04
N CYS A 24 -52.89 -42.82 15.46
CA CYS A 24 -53.40 -44.14 15.83
C CYS A 24 -52.70 -45.25 15.04
N VAL A 25 -51.82 -46.02 15.68
CA VAL A 25 -50.99 -47.06 15.04
C VAL A 25 -51.83 -48.23 14.48
N VAL A 26 -53.07 -48.37 14.94
CA VAL A 26 -54.02 -49.42 14.49
C VAL A 26 -54.84 -49.00 13.26
N CYS A 27 -54.94 -47.70 12.95
CA CYS A 27 -55.84 -47.18 11.91
C CYS A 27 -55.05 -46.42 10.84
N ALA A 28 -55.29 -46.73 9.57
CA ALA A 28 -54.65 -46.01 8.46
C ALA A 28 -55.01 -44.52 8.50
N ASP A 29 -53.98 -43.66 8.41
CA ASP A 29 -54.05 -42.21 8.29
C ASP A 29 -54.98 -41.49 9.29
N PHE A 30 -55.07 -42.02 10.52
CA PHE A 30 -55.98 -41.52 11.56
C PHE A 30 -55.22 -40.71 12.63
N GLU A 31 -55.58 -39.43 12.75
CA GLU A 31 -54.88 -38.42 13.56
C GLU A 31 -55.86 -37.67 14.46
N LEU A 32 -55.55 -37.55 15.75
CA LEU A 32 -56.36 -36.79 16.70
C LEU A 32 -55.59 -35.59 17.27
N CYS A 33 -56.28 -34.47 17.42
CA CYS A 33 -55.82 -33.40 18.30
C CYS A 33 -55.93 -33.86 19.77
N LEU A 34 -55.10 -33.29 20.64
CA LEU A 34 -55.06 -33.64 22.08
C LEU A 34 -56.43 -33.52 22.76
N ALA A 35 -57.27 -32.55 22.35
CA ALA A 35 -58.62 -32.40 22.88
C ALA A 35 -59.52 -33.61 22.55
N CYS A 36 -59.62 -33.99 21.26
CA CYS A 36 -60.43 -35.14 20.83
C CYS A 36 -59.92 -36.47 21.41
N PHE A 37 -58.59 -36.64 21.50
CA PHE A 37 -57.99 -37.80 22.16
C PHE A 37 -58.32 -37.84 23.66
N SER A 38 -58.17 -36.72 24.39
CA SER A 38 -58.49 -36.66 25.83
C SER A 38 -59.99 -36.82 26.13
N ALA A 39 -60.86 -36.52 25.16
CA ALA A 39 -62.30 -36.79 25.24
C ALA A 39 -62.67 -38.25 24.92
N GLY A 40 -61.71 -39.11 24.54
CA GLY A 40 -61.96 -40.52 24.20
C GLY A 40 -62.77 -40.72 22.92
N ALA A 41 -62.65 -39.81 21.94
CA ALA A 41 -63.48 -39.79 20.74
C ALA A 41 -63.28 -41.03 19.83
N GLU A 42 -64.38 -41.65 19.41
CA GLU A 42 -64.38 -42.83 18.55
C GLU A 42 -65.13 -42.56 17.22
N ILE A 43 -64.49 -42.87 16.09
CA ILE A 43 -65.08 -42.71 14.75
C ILE A 43 -64.84 -43.95 13.90
N GLY A 44 -65.93 -44.48 13.32
CA GLY A 44 -65.89 -45.56 12.34
C GLY A 44 -65.28 -46.85 12.92
N GLN A 45 -64.02 -47.11 12.56
CA GLN A 45 -63.25 -48.27 13.02
C GLN A 45 -62.25 -47.94 14.15
N HIS A 46 -62.04 -46.66 14.49
CA HIS A 46 -61.18 -46.25 15.59
C HIS A 46 -61.87 -46.42 16.95
N ARG A 47 -61.12 -46.90 17.95
CA ARG A 47 -61.53 -46.99 19.37
C ARG A 47 -60.50 -46.32 20.26
N ASN A 48 -60.96 -45.83 21.41
CA ASN A 48 -60.11 -45.07 22.34
C ASN A 48 -59.10 -45.93 23.13
N ASP A 49 -59.16 -47.25 22.99
CA ASP A 49 -58.18 -48.23 23.50
C ASP A 49 -57.10 -48.61 22.47
N HIS A 50 -57.18 -48.12 21.23
CA HIS A 50 -56.19 -48.40 20.19
C HIS A 50 -54.79 -47.87 20.57
N ALA A 51 -53.76 -48.64 20.22
CA ALA A 51 -52.37 -48.22 20.39
C ALA A 51 -52.07 -46.94 19.57
N TYR A 52 -51.43 -45.97 20.21
CA TYR A 52 -51.19 -44.64 19.67
C TYR A 52 -49.76 -44.16 19.87
N GLN A 53 -49.35 -43.15 19.10
CA GLN A 53 -48.05 -42.50 19.19
C GLN A 53 -48.23 -40.97 19.16
N PHE A 54 -47.53 -40.26 20.06
CA PHE A 54 -47.40 -38.80 19.96
C PHE A 54 -46.40 -38.44 18.87
N MET A 55 -46.81 -37.60 17.93
CA MET A 55 -45.97 -37.08 16.85
C MET A 55 -45.85 -35.57 17.01
N ASP A 56 -44.62 -35.07 17.23
CA ASP A 56 -44.34 -33.64 17.13
C ASP A 56 -44.18 -33.23 15.66
N SER A 57 -44.73 -32.06 15.31
CA SER A 57 -44.57 -31.45 13.98
C SER A 57 -43.21 -30.72 13.79
N GLY A 58 -42.37 -30.73 14.84
CA GLY A 58 -41.06 -30.10 14.92
C GLY A 58 -41.05 -28.82 15.75
N ILE A 59 -42.04 -28.61 16.62
CA ILE A 59 -42.18 -27.39 17.44
C ILE A 59 -41.33 -27.47 18.71
N LEU A 60 -41.06 -28.67 19.24
CA LEU A 60 -40.23 -28.83 20.42
C LEU A 60 -38.76 -28.48 20.10
N SER A 61 -38.04 -27.88 21.05
CA SER A 61 -36.61 -27.61 20.88
C SER A 61 -35.78 -28.88 21.14
N ILE A 62 -34.82 -29.16 20.25
CA ILE A 62 -33.84 -30.24 20.43
C ILE A 62 -32.82 -29.94 21.55
N TYR A 63 -32.58 -28.66 21.87
CA TYR A 63 -31.58 -28.25 22.84
C TYR A 63 -32.21 -27.81 24.17
N ARG A 64 -31.81 -28.44 25.29
CA ARG A 64 -32.25 -28.04 26.63
C ARG A 64 -31.65 -26.69 27.03
N GLY A 65 -32.39 -25.60 26.82
CA GLY A 65 -32.00 -24.25 27.25
C GLY A 65 -33.10 -23.21 27.07
N LYS A 66 -32.75 -21.93 27.28
CA LYS A 66 -33.62 -20.78 26.95
C LYS A 66 -33.46 -20.32 25.48
N GLY A 67 -32.90 -21.16 24.61
CA GLY A 67 -32.91 -20.91 23.17
C GLY A 67 -34.34 -21.09 22.67
N GLY A 68 -34.94 -20.05 22.10
CA GLY A 68 -36.33 -20.09 21.61
C GLY A 68 -36.50 -20.83 20.28
N TRP A 69 -35.51 -21.62 19.85
CA TRP A 69 -35.46 -22.31 18.57
C TRP A 69 -36.16 -23.67 18.62
N SER A 70 -37.06 -23.91 17.68
CA SER A 70 -37.73 -25.20 17.47
C SER A 70 -36.87 -26.15 16.62
N ALA A 71 -37.12 -27.46 16.70
CA ALA A 71 -36.44 -28.46 15.89
C ALA A 71 -36.59 -28.21 14.38
N ARG A 72 -37.72 -27.62 13.94
CA ARG A 72 -37.96 -27.24 12.55
C ARG A 72 -37.06 -26.08 12.12
N GLU A 73 -36.92 -25.03 12.93
CA GLU A 73 -36.06 -23.88 12.61
C GLU A 73 -34.58 -24.27 12.56
N GLU A 74 -34.14 -25.16 13.45
CA GLU A 74 -32.79 -25.74 13.44
C GLU A 74 -32.53 -26.57 12.16
N LEU A 75 -33.54 -27.30 11.65
CA LEU A 75 -33.43 -28.01 10.37
C LEU A 75 -33.32 -27.03 9.19
N HIS A 76 -34.23 -26.06 9.09
CA HIS A 76 -34.20 -25.06 8.02
C HIS A 76 -32.93 -24.20 8.04
N LEU A 77 -32.33 -23.96 9.22
CA LEU A 77 -31.03 -23.31 9.36
C LEU A 77 -29.91 -24.13 8.70
N LEU A 78 -29.91 -25.46 8.88
CA LEU A 78 -28.94 -26.36 8.25
C LEU A 78 -29.17 -26.49 6.73
N ASP A 79 -30.42 -26.71 6.31
CA ASP A 79 -30.81 -26.83 4.90
C ASP A 79 -30.44 -25.54 4.11
N ALA A 80 -30.67 -24.37 4.71
CA ALA A 80 -30.28 -23.09 4.13
C ALA A 80 -28.76 -22.88 4.10
N ILE A 81 -28.00 -23.35 5.09
CA ILE A 81 -26.53 -23.27 5.09
C ILE A 81 -25.91 -24.20 4.03
N GLU A 82 -26.52 -25.36 3.78
CA GLU A 82 -26.13 -26.23 2.65
C GLU A 82 -26.47 -25.56 1.30
N GLN A 83 -27.63 -24.91 1.18
CA GLN A 83 -28.09 -24.32 -0.08
C GLN A 83 -27.41 -22.97 -0.46
N TYR A 84 -27.21 -22.05 0.49
CA TYR A 84 -26.66 -20.71 0.24
C TYR A 84 -25.20 -20.53 0.65
N GLY A 85 -24.65 -21.49 1.41
CA GLY A 85 -23.28 -21.47 1.91
C GLY A 85 -23.09 -20.63 3.18
N PHE A 86 -22.19 -21.11 4.05
CA PHE A 86 -21.80 -20.42 5.28
C PHE A 86 -21.31 -18.99 4.99
N GLY A 87 -21.92 -18.00 5.64
CA GLY A 87 -21.60 -16.58 5.48
C GLY A 87 -22.69 -15.75 4.81
N ASN A 88 -23.58 -16.35 4.00
CA ASN A 88 -24.70 -15.63 3.37
C ASN A 88 -25.93 -15.54 4.29
N TRP A 89 -25.75 -14.94 5.46
CA TRP A 89 -26.75 -14.91 6.54
C TRP A 89 -28.05 -14.19 6.15
N GLU A 90 -27.99 -13.26 5.20
CA GLU A 90 -29.14 -12.56 4.62
C GLU A 90 -30.10 -13.50 3.90
N ASP A 91 -29.60 -14.39 3.03
CA ASP A 91 -30.45 -15.33 2.30
C ASP A 91 -30.84 -16.55 3.16
N ILE A 92 -29.97 -16.95 4.09
CA ILE A 92 -30.29 -17.95 5.13
C ILE A 92 -31.47 -17.49 5.99
N SER A 93 -31.47 -16.23 6.45
CA SER A 93 -32.58 -15.64 7.22
C SER A 93 -33.90 -15.64 6.44
N LYS A 94 -33.86 -15.32 5.14
CA LYS A 94 -35.04 -15.34 4.26
C LYS A 94 -35.60 -16.75 4.03
N HIS A 95 -34.77 -17.79 4.13
CA HIS A 95 -35.19 -19.20 4.00
C HIS A 95 -35.79 -19.76 5.30
N ILE A 96 -35.33 -19.28 6.46
CA ILE A 96 -35.90 -19.63 7.77
C ILE A 96 -37.25 -18.92 8.00
N GLU A 97 -37.44 -17.73 7.40
CA GLU A 97 -38.59 -16.81 7.53
C GLU A 97 -38.86 -16.27 8.96
N THR A 98 -38.55 -17.01 10.03
CA THR A 98 -38.86 -16.66 11.43
C THR A 98 -37.73 -15.97 12.21
N ARG A 99 -36.51 -15.87 11.65
CA ARG A 99 -35.29 -15.42 12.36
C ARG A 99 -34.47 -14.43 11.55
N THR A 100 -33.82 -13.50 12.24
CA THR A 100 -32.89 -12.54 11.63
C THR A 100 -31.55 -13.18 11.24
N ALA A 101 -30.82 -12.54 10.34
CA ALA A 101 -29.47 -12.95 9.92
C ALA A 101 -28.48 -13.05 11.08
N GLU A 102 -28.59 -12.16 12.08
CA GLU A 102 -27.73 -12.17 13.27
C GLU A 102 -28.06 -13.36 14.20
N GLU A 103 -29.36 -13.62 14.47
CA GLU A 103 -29.78 -14.79 15.25
C GLU A 103 -29.39 -16.11 14.58
N ALA A 104 -29.61 -16.24 13.28
CA ALA A 104 -29.27 -17.45 12.51
C ALA A 104 -27.76 -17.74 12.53
N LYS A 105 -26.94 -16.69 12.36
CA LYS A 105 -25.48 -16.76 12.51
C LYS A 105 -25.08 -17.20 13.91
N ASP A 106 -25.60 -16.54 14.94
CA ASP A 106 -25.12 -16.74 16.31
C ASP A 106 -25.59 -18.07 16.89
N GLU A 107 -26.79 -18.56 16.56
CA GLU A 107 -27.23 -19.91 16.92
C GLU A 107 -26.37 -20.97 16.20
N TYR A 108 -26.14 -20.83 14.88
CA TYR A 108 -25.30 -21.79 14.15
C TYR A 108 -23.88 -21.87 14.72
N VAL A 109 -23.24 -20.72 14.95
CA VAL A 109 -21.90 -20.64 15.55
C VAL A 109 -21.90 -21.24 16.96
N THR A 110 -22.92 -20.96 17.78
CA THR A 110 -23.00 -21.42 19.18
C THR A 110 -23.32 -22.91 19.31
N ARG A 111 -24.10 -23.51 18.40
CA ARG A 111 -24.49 -24.93 18.44
C ARG A 111 -23.55 -25.82 17.65
N PHE A 112 -23.30 -25.49 16.38
CA PHE A 112 -22.67 -26.39 15.41
C PHE A 112 -21.17 -26.16 15.22
N LEU A 113 -20.61 -25.02 15.63
CA LEU A 113 -19.16 -24.75 15.59
C LEU A 113 -18.51 -24.76 16.97
N GLN A 114 -19.01 -23.95 17.91
CA GLN A 114 -18.46 -23.82 19.27
C GLN A 114 -19.10 -24.77 20.28
N GLY A 115 -20.32 -25.23 20.00
CA GLY A 115 -21.10 -26.09 20.87
C GLY A 115 -20.66 -27.56 20.84
N THR A 116 -21.40 -28.40 21.55
CA THR A 116 -21.12 -29.84 21.69
C THR A 116 -21.01 -30.55 20.35
N VAL A 117 -21.82 -30.17 19.35
CA VAL A 117 -21.77 -30.78 18.00
C VAL A 117 -20.43 -30.45 17.36
N GLY A 118 -20.10 -29.17 17.19
CA GLY A 118 -18.85 -28.71 16.57
C GLY A 118 -17.60 -29.23 17.27
N ARG A 119 -17.61 -29.28 18.61
CA ARG A 119 -16.51 -29.86 19.39
C ARG A 119 -16.22 -31.33 19.06
N HIS A 120 -17.24 -32.11 18.68
CA HIS A 120 -17.09 -33.53 18.35
C HIS A 120 -17.00 -33.83 16.84
N THR A 121 -17.58 -33.01 15.98
CA THR A 121 -17.48 -33.17 14.51
C THR A 121 -16.23 -32.50 13.92
N TRP A 122 -15.81 -31.36 14.47
CA TRP A 122 -14.76 -30.51 13.88
C TRP A 122 -13.35 -30.82 14.41
N ALA A 123 -13.21 -31.60 15.48
CA ALA A 123 -11.91 -31.90 16.09
C ALA A 123 -10.84 -32.41 15.09
N PRO A 124 -11.13 -33.38 14.18
CA PRO A 124 -10.15 -33.81 13.17
C PRO A 124 -9.69 -32.69 12.23
N ALA A 125 -10.56 -31.73 11.92
CA ALA A 125 -10.24 -30.56 11.09
C ALA A 125 -9.48 -29.46 11.87
N ILE A 126 -9.57 -29.43 13.20
CA ILE A 126 -8.74 -28.60 14.07
C ILE A 126 -7.34 -29.18 14.15
N ASP A 127 -7.21 -30.48 14.38
CA ASP A 127 -5.92 -31.18 14.50
C ASP A 127 -5.14 -31.19 13.18
N GLN A 128 -5.85 -31.25 12.03
CA GLN A 128 -5.26 -31.16 10.69
C GLN A 128 -5.06 -29.72 10.20
N ARG A 129 -5.44 -28.70 10.98
CA ARG A 129 -5.30 -27.29 10.55
C ARG A 129 -3.82 -26.93 10.47
N PRO A 130 -3.29 -26.55 9.28
CA PRO A 130 -1.88 -26.22 9.16
C PRO A 130 -1.54 -25.01 10.02
N GLN A 131 -0.61 -25.19 10.97
CA GLN A 131 0.01 -24.10 11.70
C GLN A 131 0.96 -23.37 10.76
N LEU A 132 0.40 -22.43 9.98
CA LEU A 132 1.17 -21.52 9.15
C LEU A 132 2.13 -20.74 10.06
N THR A 133 3.41 -21.08 9.99
CA THR A 133 4.46 -20.32 10.65
C THR A 133 4.61 -19.02 9.90
N ASP A 134 4.39 -17.89 10.57
CA ASP A 134 4.64 -16.59 9.95
C ASP A 134 6.15 -16.40 9.80
N HIS A 135 6.61 -16.44 8.55
CA HIS A 135 8.00 -16.21 8.18
C HIS A 135 8.30 -14.73 7.87
N THR A 136 7.33 -13.82 8.04
CA THR A 136 7.59 -12.39 8.00
C THR A 136 8.32 -11.99 9.29
N SER A 137 9.58 -11.58 9.15
CA SER A 137 10.31 -10.93 10.24
C SER A 137 9.67 -9.57 10.52
N ASP A 138 9.44 -9.23 11.79
CA ASP A 138 9.04 -7.87 12.21
C ASP A 138 10.01 -6.82 11.64
N ASP A 139 9.61 -6.14 10.56
CA ASP A 139 10.34 -4.99 10.05
C ASP A 139 10.08 -3.84 11.05
N THR A 140 11.00 -3.67 12.01
CA THR A 140 11.00 -2.51 12.92
C THR A 140 11.69 -1.29 12.29
N GLY A 141 12.08 -1.37 11.01
CA GLY A 141 12.71 -0.29 10.27
C GLY A 141 11.73 0.86 9.98
N PRO A 142 12.24 2.08 9.74
CA PRO A 142 11.41 3.30 9.61
C PRO A 142 10.44 3.31 8.42
N LEU A 143 10.49 2.29 7.55
CA LEU A 143 9.62 2.15 6.38
C LEU A 143 8.48 1.14 6.55
N SER A 144 8.42 0.38 7.65
CA SER A 144 7.56 -0.80 7.78
C SER A 144 6.04 -0.53 7.75
N GLN A 145 5.29 -1.55 7.33
CA GLN A 145 3.82 -1.49 7.23
C GLN A 145 3.14 -1.29 8.59
N LEU A 146 3.70 -1.82 9.68
CA LEU A 146 3.20 -1.57 11.05
C LEU A 146 3.33 -0.09 11.46
N LEU A 147 4.35 0.62 10.96
CA LEU A 147 4.46 2.07 11.11
C LEU A 147 3.56 2.85 10.12
N ILE A 148 2.99 2.21 9.09
CA ILE A 148 1.98 2.84 8.21
C ILE A 148 0.64 2.89 8.93
N GLN A 149 0.22 1.81 9.59
CA GLN A 149 -1.06 1.70 10.32
C GLN A 149 -1.24 2.71 11.47
N LYS A 150 -0.16 3.32 11.98
CA LYS A 150 -0.17 4.24 13.14
C LYS A 150 -0.36 5.74 12.79
N LEU A 151 -0.46 6.10 11.51
CA LEU A 151 -0.64 7.48 11.07
C LEU A 151 -2.13 7.84 10.96
N PRO A 152 -2.51 9.13 11.03
CA PRO A 152 -3.89 9.56 10.88
C PRO A 152 -4.53 9.14 9.53
N PRO A 153 -5.86 8.91 9.50
CA PRO A 153 -6.59 8.66 8.26
C PRO A 153 -6.53 9.87 7.31
N MET A 154 -6.89 9.66 6.05
CA MET A 154 -6.89 10.72 5.03
C MET A 154 -8.13 11.62 5.13
N ASP A 155 -7.93 12.92 5.33
CA ASP A 155 -8.98 13.96 5.31
C ASP A 155 -9.25 14.40 3.85
N CYS A 156 -9.81 13.50 3.05
CA CYS A 156 -10.25 13.79 1.67
C CYS A 156 -11.70 13.35 1.47
N SER A 157 -12.48 14.12 0.71
CA SER A 157 -13.81 13.68 0.27
C SER A 157 -13.69 12.52 -0.74
N ASN A 158 -14.77 11.76 -0.94
CA ASN A 158 -14.80 10.71 -1.96
C ASN A 158 -14.58 11.27 -3.38
N GLU A 159 -14.98 12.52 -3.63
CA GLU A 159 -14.74 13.22 -4.90
C GLU A 159 -13.26 13.62 -5.05
N GLU A 160 -12.65 14.21 -4.01
CA GLU A 160 -11.21 14.54 -3.95
C GLU A 160 -10.34 13.28 -4.13
N ALA A 161 -10.76 12.16 -3.54
CA ALA A 161 -10.10 10.86 -3.65
C ALA A 161 -10.19 10.28 -5.07
N THR A 162 -11.41 10.19 -5.62
CA THR A 162 -11.66 9.65 -6.97
C THR A 162 -10.94 10.46 -8.04
N ALA A 163 -10.92 11.79 -7.92
CA ALA A 163 -10.23 12.69 -8.85
C ALA A 163 -8.68 12.50 -8.88
N LEU A 164 -8.11 11.79 -7.90
CA LEU A 164 -6.69 11.46 -7.82
C LEU A 164 -6.41 9.94 -7.86
N GLY A 165 -7.42 9.11 -8.18
CA GLY A 165 -7.31 7.65 -8.20
C GLY A 165 -6.94 7.05 -6.83
N TYR A 166 -7.32 7.71 -5.74
CA TYR A 166 -7.09 7.26 -4.37
C TYR A 166 -8.32 6.50 -3.85
N MET A 167 -8.10 5.41 -3.13
CA MET A 167 -9.12 4.48 -2.63
C MET A 167 -9.17 4.54 -1.09
N PRO A 168 -10.04 5.39 -0.46
CA PRO A 168 -9.94 5.69 0.98
C PRO A 168 -10.02 4.46 1.89
N ASN A 169 -10.95 3.54 1.59
CA ASN A 169 -11.16 2.31 2.38
C ASN A 169 -10.02 1.28 2.24
N ARG A 170 -9.07 1.48 1.31
CA ARG A 170 -7.89 0.63 1.11
C ARG A 170 -6.58 1.30 1.50
N ASP A 171 -6.56 2.61 1.73
CA ASP A 171 -5.34 3.41 1.93
C ASP A 171 -4.34 3.25 0.76
N ASP A 172 -4.90 3.28 -0.46
CA ASP A 172 -4.24 2.78 -1.67
C ASP A 172 -4.58 3.61 -2.92
N PHE A 173 -3.87 3.39 -4.03
CA PHE A 173 -4.07 4.06 -5.30
C PHE A 173 -4.37 3.04 -6.42
N GLU A 174 -5.27 3.40 -7.33
CA GLU A 174 -5.61 2.61 -8.53
C GLU A 174 -4.37 2.31 -9.40
N ARG A 175 -3.40 3.23 -9.39
CA ARG A 175 -2.10 3.06 -10.05
C ARG A 175 -0.97 3.30 -9.06
N GLU A 176 -0.31 2.21 -8.65
CA GLU A 176 0.83 2.27 -7.75
C GLU A 176 2.05 3.00 -8.33
N TYR A 177 2.92 3.49 -7.44
CA TYR A 177 4.24 3.95 -7.85
C TYR A 177 5.12 2.76 -8.28
N ASP A 178 5.79 2.91 -9.42
CA ASP A 178 6.56 1.86 -10.10
C ASP A 178 5.75 0.55 -10.28
N PRO A 179 4.77 0.53 -11.21
CA PRO A 179 4.02 -0.67 -11.55
C PRO A 179 4.83 -1.66 -12.43
N THR A 180 6.17 -1.54 -12.45
CA THR A 180 7.07 -2.47 -13.14
C THR A 180 7.89 -3.32 -12.18
N ALA A 181 7.83 -3.08 -10.87
CA ALA A 181 8.61 -3.82 -9.89
C ALA A 181 8.32 -5.33 -9.92
N GLU A 182 7.05 -5.68 -10.10
CA GLU A 182 6.52 -7.04 -10.18
C GLU A 182 7.10 -7.83 -11.37
N GLN A 183 7.55 -7.14 -12.42
CA GLN A 183 8.20 -7.76 -13.60
C GLN A 183 9.57 -8.38 -13.26
N LEU A 184 10.17 -8.02 -12.12
CA LEU A 184 11.42 -8.62 -11.64
C LEU A 184 11.23 -10.02 -11.06
N VAL A 185 10.00 -10.37 -10.66
CA VAL A 185 9.67 -11.64 -10.01
C VAL A 185 8.63 -12.46 -10.78
N SER A 186 7.95 -11.88 -11.78
CA SER A 186 6.93 -12.57 -12.58
C SER A 186 7.43 -13.76 -13.39
N THR A 187 8.74 -13.87 -13.63
CA THR A 187 9.39 -15.00 -14.32
C THR A 187 10.26 -15.86 -13.39
N LEU A 188 10.23 -15.59 -12.08
CA LEU A 188 11.09 -16.27 -11.10
C LEU A 188 10.46 -17.60 -10.68
N SER A 189 10.98 -18.69 -11.24
CA SER A 189 10.71 -20.06 -10.79
C SER A 189 11.72 -20.49 -9.71
N LEU A 190 11.30 -21.34 -8.78
CA LEU A 190 12.17 -22.03 -7.82
C LEU A 190 12.23 -23.51 -8.19
N SER A 191 13.43 -24.07 -8.28
CA SER A 191 13.65 -25.51 -8.55
C SER A 191 14.37 -26.16 -7.37
N PRO A 192 14.03 -27.41 -6.99
CA PRO A 192 14.86 -28.15 -6.03
C PRO A 192 16.27 -28.44 -6.59
N ASP A 193 16.44 -28.40 -7.92
CA ASP A 193 17.69 -28.64 -8.64
C ASP A 193 18.46 -27.35 -9.00
N ASP A 194 18.11 -26.20 -8.40
CA ASP A 194 18.82 -24.92 -8.64
C ASP A 194 20.27 -24.97 -8.11
N GLU A 195 21.27 -24.58 -8.93
CA GLU A 195 22.64 -24.35 -8.43
C GLU A 195 22.66 -23.20 -7.39
N ASP A 196 23.61 -23.23 -6.45
CA ASP A 196 23.82 -22.13 -5.48
C ASP A 196 23.92 -20.75 -6.17
N VAL A 197 24.48 -20.69 -7.37
CA VAL A 197 24.62 -19.46 -8.17
C VAL A 197 23.26 -18.97 -8.70
N ASP A 198 22.37 -19.87 -9.10
CA ASP A 198 21.02 -19.53 -9.55
C ASP A 198 20.12 -19.15 -8.37
N MET A 199 20.26 -19.85 -7.24
CA MET A 199 19.63 -19.47 -5.97
C MET A 199 20.05 -18.06 -5.53
N LEU A 200 21.35 -17.75 -5.58
CA LEU A 200 21.88 -16.40 -5.29
C LEU A 200 21.38 -15.34 -6.28
N LEU A 201 21.25 -15.66 -7.57
CA LEU A 201 20.70 -14.76 -8.58
C LEU A 201 19.22 -14.44 -8.30
N LYS A 202 18.42 -15.45 -7.97
CA LYS A 202 17.00 -15.31 -7.61
C LYS A 202 16.82 -14.51 -6.33
N LEU A 203 17.64 -14.77 -5.30
CA LEU A 203 17.68 -13.96 -4.08
C LEU A 203 18.07 -12.50 -4.34
N ALA A 204 18.95 -12.22 -5.32
CA ALA A 204 19.29 -10.86 -5.73
C ALA A 204 18.14 -10.18 -6.49
N GLN A 205 17.40 -10.89 -7.34
CA GLN A 205 16.19 -10.38 -7.99
C GLN A 205 15.11 -10.01 -6.95
N VAL A 206 14.85 -10.89 -5.98
CA VAL A 206 13.92 -10.65 -4.87
C VAL A 206 14.36 -9.43 -4.04
N ASP A 207 15.65 -9.30 -3.70
CA ASP A 207 16.13 -8.14 -2.94
C ASP A 207 15.97 -6.80 -3.70
N ILE A 208 16.16 -6.78 -5.03
CA ILE A 208 15.87 -5.59 -5.86
C ILE A 208 14.36 -5.29 -5.85
N TYR A 209 13.50 -6.31 -5.92
CA TYR A 209 12.04 -6.16 -5.81
C TYR A 209 11.63 -5.62 -4.43
N THR A 210 12.14 -6.18 -3.33
CA THR A 210 11.92 -5.70 -1.96
C THR A 210 12.37 -4.25 -1.78
N ARG A 211 13.49 -3.85 -2.40
CA ARG A 211 13.93 -2.44 -2.40
C ARG A 211 12.95 -1.50 -3.12
N ARG A 212 12.37 -1.92 -4.25
CA ARG A 212 11.28 -1.16 -4.93
C ARG A 212 10.01 -1.10 -4.08
N LEU A 213 9.58 -2.20 -3.46
CA LEU A 213 8.42 -2.22 -2.55
C LEU A 213 8.61 -1.30 -1.35
N ARG A 214 9.79 -1.28 -0.72
CA ARG A 214 10.12 -0.36 0.39
C ARG A 214 10.02 1.11 -0.03
N GLU A 215 10.46 1.45 -1.24
CA GLU A 215 10.36 2.79 -1.81
C GLU A 215 8.92 3.18 -2.19
N ARG A 216 8.10 2.22 -2.64
CA ARG A 216 6.65 2.38 -2.84
C ARG A 216 5.93 2.63 -1.51
N ALA A 217 6.20 1.82 -0.49
CA ALA A 217 5.67 1.98 0.87
C ALA A 217 6.07 3.32 1.51
N ARG A 218 7.32 3.77 1.31
CA ARG A 218 7.79 5.09 1.73
C ARG A 218 6.98 6.22 1.08
N ARG A 219 6.67 6.13 -0.22
CA ARG A 219 5.80 7.11 -0.88
C ARG A 219 4.40 7.13 -0.27
N LYS A 220 3.75 5.99 -0.08
CA LYS A 220 2.42 5.93 0.57
C LYS A 220 2.44 6.56 1.97
N ARG A 221 3.46 6.24 2.79
CA ARG A 221 3.69 6.88 4.10
C ARG A 221 3.74 8.41 4.00
N VAL A 222 4.60 8.96 3.15
CA VAL A 222 4.79 10.42 3.01
C VAL A 222 3.52 11.09 2.46
N VAL A 223 2.83 10.47 1.50
CA VAL A 223 1.56 10.97 0.97
C VAL A 223 0.51 11.11 2.08
N ARG A 224 0.43 10.14 2.99
CA ARG A 224 -0.57 10.15 4.07
C ARG A 224 -0.22 11.05 5.26
N ASP A 225 1.01 10.98 5.74
CA ASP A 225 1.48 11.83 6.86
C ASP A 225 1.42 13.33 6.52
N TYR A 226 1.79 13.69 5.28
CA TYR A 226 1.65 15.07 4.78
C TYR A 226 0.25 15.37 4.19
N GLN A 227 -0.70 14.44 4.29
CA GLN A 227 -2.09 14.58 3.82
C GLN A 227 -2.17 15.13 2.38
N LEU A 228 -1.33 14.62 1.48
CA LEU A 228 -1.07 15.26 0.18
C LEU A 228 -2.27 15.24 -0.77
N VAL A 229 -3.18 14.26 -0.65
CA VAL A 229 -4.46 14.22 -1.40
C VAL A 229 -5.33 15.41 -1.01
N ALA A 230 -5.56 15.61 0.29
CA ALA A 230 -6.30 16.75 0.84
C ALA A 230 -5.63 18.10 0.53
N ASN A 231 -4.31 18.17 0.74
CA ASN A 231 -3.53 19.37 0.51
C ASN A 231 -3.33 19.70 -0.99
N PHE A 232 -3.64 18.80 -1.93
CA PHE A 232 -3.64 19.09 -3.36
C PHE A 232 -4.70 20.14 -3.71
N PHE A 233 -5.94 19.92 -3.27
CA PHE A 233 -7.06 20.84 -3.48
C PHE A 233 -6.99 22.05 -2.53
N ARG A 234 -6.71 21.81 -1.25
CA ARG A 234 -6.77 22.84 -0.19
C ARG A 234 -5.51 23.71 -0.09
N GLY A 235 -4.38 23.29 -0.65
CA GLY A 235 -3.05 23.88 -0.40
C GLY A 235 -2.80 25.29 -0.94
N ASN A 236 -3.57 25.75 -1.94
CA ASN A 236 -3.36 27.05 -2.57
C ASN A 236 -3.63 28.23 -1.60
N ALA A 237 -4.59 28.10 -0.69
CA ALA A 237 -4.91 29.15 0.29
C ALA A 237 -3.77 29.41 1.28
N LYS A 238 -3.07 28.36 1.77
CA LYS A 238 -1.87 28.52 2.60
C LYS A 238 -0.74 29.17 1.82
N ARG A 239 -0.47 28.71 0.59
CA ARG A 239 0.59 29.27 -0.29
C ARG A 239 0.39 30.76 -0.60
N ALA A 240 -0.86 31.20 -0.77
CA ALA A 240 -1.20 32.60 -1.03
C ALA A 240 -0.82 33.55 0.12
N ARG A 241 -0.92 33.08 1.38
CA ARG A 241 -0.58 33.88 2.59
C ARG A 241 0.93 34.00 2.85
N MET A 242 1.78 33.27 2.13
CA MET A 242 3.23 33.28 2.35
C MET A 242 3.94 34.25 1.40
N SER A 243 4.89 35.02 1.95
CA SER A 243 5.76 35.88 1.13
C SER A 243 6.72 35.04 0.25
N ARG A 244 7.18 35.64 -0.86
CA ARG A 244 8.07 34.98 -1.85
C ARG A 244 9.27 34.31 -1.19
N ASP A 245 9.98 35.03 -0.33
CA ASP A 245 11.17 34.58 0.39
C ASP A 245 10.92 33.35 1.28
N GLN A 246 9.75 33.28 1.92
CA GLN A 246 9.36 32.12 2.73
C GLN A 246 9.02 30.94 1.83
N ARG A 247 8.25 31.17 0.75
CA ARG A 247 7.88 30.13 -0.21
C ARG A 247 9.11 29.48 -0.85
N GLU A 248 10.09 30.29 -1.25
CA GLU A 248 11.36 29.78 -1.80
C GLU A 248 12.20 29.04 -0.75
N PHE A 249 12.23 29.53 0.50
CA PHE A 249 12.90 28.85 1.60
C PHE A 249 12.29 27.47 1.90
N ARG A 250 10.96 27.36 1.96
CA ARG A 250 10.26 26.08 2.17
C ARG A 250 10.49 25.10 1.02
N GLU A 251 10.46 25.56 -0.23
CA GLU A 251 10.69 24.67 -1.39
C GLU A 251 12.14 24.13 -1.40
N ARG A 252 13.13 24.95 -1.02
CA ARG A 252 14.53 24.50 -0.86
C ARG A 252 14.70 23.44 0.24
N LEU A 253 13.89 23.50 1.32
CA LEU A 253 13.90 22.51 2.40
C LEU A 253 13.03 21.27 2.12
N ARG A 254 12.19 21.29 1.08
CA ARG A 254 11.21 20.24 0.76
C ARG A 254 11.82 18.84 0.64
N THR A 255 13.05 18.73 0.12
CA THR A 255 13.78 17.45 0.01
C THR A 255 14.00 16.75 1.35
N PHE A 256 14.01 17.47 2.47
CA PHE A 256 14.16 16.87 3.80
C PHE A 256 12.85 16.31 4.37
N SER A 257 11.68 16.59 3.77
CA SER A 257 10.37 16.11 4.25
C SER A 257 10.21 14.59 4.21
N GLN A 258 11.16 13.86 3.61
CA GLN A 258 11.20 12.40 3.61
C GLN A 258 11.86 11.77 4.85
N PHE A 259 12.46 12.59 5.73
CA PHE A 259 13.20 12.13 6.91
C PHE A 259 12.53 12.52 8.24
N TYR A 260 11.41 13.25 8.18
CA TYR A 260 10.67 13.78 9.33
C TYR A 260 9.19 13.47 9.15
N THR A 261 8.43 13.42 10.24
CA THR A 261 6.96 13.51 10.11
C THR A 261 6.54 14.92 9.68
N SER A 262 5.34 15.02 9.11
CA SER A 262 4.66 16.27 8.74
C SER A 262 4.68 17.32 9.87
N MET A 263 4.40 16.88 11.11
CA MET A 263 4.41 17.72 12.31
C MET A 263 5.80 18.18 12.73
N GLU A 264 6.82 17.32 12.63
CA GLU A 264 8.21 17.67 12.92
C GLU A 264 8.81 18.60 11.86
N PHE A 265 8.50 18.35 10.59
CA PHE A 265 9.00 19.13 9.46
C PHE A 265 8.44 20.56 9.44
N GLU A 266 7.13 20.72 9.66
CA GLU A 266 6.54 22.04 9.87
C GLU A 266 7.14 22.72 11.11
N ARG A 267 7.35 22.02 12.23
CA ARG A 267 8.01 22.59 13.41
C ARG A 267 9.43 23.08 13.10
N LEU A 268 10.22 22.29 12.37
CA LEU A 268 11.58 22.63 11.93
C LEU A 268 11.58 23.88 11.04
N ILE A 269 10.74 23.91 10.01
CA ILE A 269 10.62 25.06 9.10
C ILE A 269 10.19 26.33 9.87
N ASN A 270 9.13 26.25 10.68
CA ASN A 270 8.64 27.40 11.44
C ASN A 270 9.71 27.91 12.44
N SER A 271 10.54 27.02 12.99
CA SER A 271 11.68 27.39 13.86
C SER A 271 12.78 28.11 13.08
N LEU A 272 13.16 27.62 11.89
CA LEU A 272 14.18 28.25 11.04
C LEU A 272 13.71 29.58 10.43
N GLU A 273 12.44 29.69 10.04
CA GLU A 273 11.83 30.95 9.60
C GLU A 273 11.83 31.99 10.73
N ARG A 274 11.47 31.59 11.96
CA ARG A 274 11.56 32.44 13.16
C ARG A 274 13.00 32.84 13.48
N GLU A 275 13.96 31.92 13.38
CA GLU A 275 15.37 32.21 13.62
C GLU A 275 15.92 33.22 12.59
N ARG A 276 15.61 33.05 11.30
CA ARG A 276 15.95 34.01 10.24
C ARG A 276 15.36 35.40 10.54
N GLY A 277 14.09 35.46 10.96
CA GLY A 277 13.45 36.71 11.39
C GLY A 277 14.15 37.38 12.57
N LEU A 278 14.49 36.61 13.61
CA LEU A 278 15.22 37.10 14.79
C LEU A 278 16.64 37.60 14.44
N ARG A 279 17.37 36.89 13.57
CA ARG A 279 18.69 37.32 13.07
C ARG A 279 18.61 38.64 12.30
N ILE A 280 17.59 38.81 11.45
CA ILE A 280 17.34 40.08 10.75
C ILE A 280 17.02 41.20 11.75
N ARG A 281 16.08 40.97 12.67
CA ARG A 281 15.69 41.97 13.67
C ARG A 281 16.82 42.36 14.62
N LEU A 282 17.71 41.43 14.97
CA LEU A 282 18.92 41.73 15.74
C LEU A 282 19.89 42.63 14.96
N SER A 283 20.05 42.41 13.65
CA SER A 283 20.84 43.29 12.78
C SER A 283 20.26 44.70 12.68
N GLU A 284 18.93 44.82 12.55
CA GLU A 284 18.22 46.11 12.58
C GLU A 284 18.43 46.85 13.91
N LEU A 285 18.24 46.17 15.05
CA LEU A 285 18.42 46.77 16.38
C LEU A 285 19.88 47.19 16.62
N ASN A 286 20.85 46.37 16.20
CA ASN A 286 22.27 46.73 16.25
C ASN A 286 22.59 47.93 15.35
N ARG A 287 21.98 48.01 14.16
CA ARG A 287 22.07 49.19 13.28
C ARG A 287 21.50 50.44 13.96
N TYR A 288 20.38 50.35 14.68
CA TYR A 288 19.82 51.50 15.38
C TYR A 288 20.72 51.98 16.53
N ARG A 289 21.20 51.04 17.36
CA ARG A 289 22.16 51.37 18.43
C ARG A 289 23.47 51.97 17.89
N TRP A 290 23.94 51.52 16.72
CA TRP A 290 25.11 52.09 16.04
C TRP A 290 24.87 53.53 15.53
N ASN A 291 23.62 53.91 15.24
CA ASN A 291 23.23 55.27 14.89
C ASN A 291 22.85 56.12 16.14
N GLY A 292 23.17 55.65 17.35
CA GLY A 292 22.98 56.39 18.61
C GLY A 292 21.58 56.29 19.22
N LEU A 293 20.65 55.57 18.58
CA LEU A 293 19.27 55.41 19.06
C LEU A 293 19.23 54.53 20.31
N GLN A 294 18.46 54.93 21.31
CA GLN A 294 18.35 54.24 22.60
C GLN A 294 16.92 53.81 22.94
N ARG A 295 15.91 54.32 22.23
CA ARG A 295 14.50 54.01 22.44
C ARG A 295 13.82 53.47 21.17
N MET A 296 12.69 52.79 21.36
CA MET A 296 11.98 52.07 20.30
C MET A 296 11.07 52.97 19.44
N ASP A 297 10.56 54.04 20.02
CA ASP A 297 9.83 55.14 19.37
C ASP A 297 10.73 55.94 18.42
N GLU A 298 11.95 56.28 18.87
CA GLU A 298 12.97 56.96 18.04
C GLU A 298 13.25 56.22 16.72
N CYS A 299 13.15 54.89 16.71
CA CYS A 299 13.43 54.06 15.53
C CYS A 299 12.48 54.35 14.36
N VAL A 300 11.19 54.64 14.62
CA VAL A 300 10.21 54.91 13.56
C VAL A 300 10.54 56.22 12.84
N HIS A 301 10.89 57.27 13.59
CA HIS A 301 11.31 58.55 13.04
C HIS A 301 12.67 58.45 12.32
N PHE A 302 13.60 57.64 12.82
CA PHE A 302 14.84 57.36 12.11
C PHE A 302 14.60 56.65 10.77
N GLU A 303 13.69 55.68 10.71
CA GLU A 303 13.33 55.01 9.45
C GLU A 303 12.67 55.97 8.44
N GLN A 304 11.74 56.82 8.90
CA GLN A 304 11.13 57.87 8.08
C GLN A 304 12.19 58.83 7.51
N HIS A 305 13.10 59.33 8.35
CA HIS A 305 14.16 60.24 7.93
C HIS A 305 15.25 59.54 7.08
N ALA A 306 15.49 58.25 7.28
CA ALA A 306 16.39 57.46 6.45
C ALA A 306 15.80 57.17 5.06
N ALA A 307 14.47 56.95 4.96
CA ALA A 307 13.78 56.75 3.69
C ALA A 307 13.77 58.01 2.81
N ALA A 308 13.78 59.20 3.42
CA ALA A 308 13.87 60.49 2.71
C ALA A 308 15.31 60.86 2.26
N ALA A 309 16.35 60.23 2.82
CA ALA A 309 17.75 60.60 2.59
C ALA A 309 18.38 59.82 1.41
N GLN A 310 18.65 60.49 0.29
CA GLN A 310 19.11 59.85 -0.95
C GLN A 310 20.53 59.25 -0.90
N HIS A 311 21.40 59.72 0.01
CA HIS A 311 22.75 59.20 0.18
C HIS A 311 23.12 59.02 1.66
N ARG A 312 23.63 57.84 2.03
CA ARG A 312 24.25 57.56 3.33
C ARG A 312 25.34 56.51 3.20
N ASN A 313 26.42 56.68 3.95
CA ASN A 313 27.37 55.61 4.26
C ASN A 313 26.74 54.72 5.36
N THR A 314 26.14 53.58 5.00
CA THR A 314 25.80 52.57 6.01
C THR A 314 27.04 51.79 6.39
N GLY A 315 27.36 51.75 7.69
CA GLY A 315 28.39 50.88 8.24
C GLY A 315 28.08 49.38 8.07
N PRO A 316 28.76 48.47 8.80
CA PRO A 316 28.82 47.03 8.50
C PRO A 316 27.49 46.25 8.52
N TYR A 317 26.37 46.89 8.85
CA TYR A 317 25.02 46.32 8.87
C TYR A 317 24.17 46.64 7.62
N GLY A 318 24.64 47.53 6.73
CA GLY A 318 24.12 47.70 5.36
C GLY A 318 22.73 48.34 5.16
N HIS A 319 22.35 48.43 3.88
CA HIS A 319 21.13 49.10 3.38
C HIS A 319 19.85 48.24 3.45
N GLY A 320 19.62 47.51 4.54
CA GLY A 320 18.36 46.78 4.73
C GLY A 320 17.15 47.73 4.77
N ARG A 321 16.25 47.65 3.78
CA ARG A 321 14.90 48.23 3.92
C ARG A 321 14.14 47.39 4.94
N THR A 322 13.74 48.01 6.04
CA THR A 322 12.79 47.44 6.98
C THR A 322 11.44 47.23 6.28
N ARG A 323 10.78 46.09 6.56
CA ARG A 323 9.38 45.88 6.17
C ARG A 323 8.50 46.55 7.21
N SER A 324 7.86 47.67 6.85
CA SER A 324 6.70 48.17 7.57
C SER A 324 5.56 47.17 7.41
N GLU A 325 5.42 46.24 8.36
CA GLU A 325 4.20 45.43 8.49
C GLU A 325 3.21 46.19 9.37
N VAL A 326 1.95 46.20 8.92
CA VAL A 326 0.97 47.21 9.29
C VAL A 326 0.29 46.86 10.62
N PHE A 327 0.21 47.83 11.53
CA PHE A 327 -0.79 47.84 12.59
C PHE A 327 -2.15 48.19 11.95
N GLU A 328 -2.90 47.18 11.54
CA GLU A 328 -4.28 47.33 11.06
C GLU A 328 -5.22 47.04 12.23
N SER A 329 -5.81 48.09 12.80
CA SER A 329 -6.80 48.01 13.87
C SER A 329 -8.22 47.91 13.30
N GLU A 330 -9.05 47.04 13.86
CA GLU A 330 -10.45 46.87 13.47
C GLU A 330 -11.31 48.11 13.78
N SER A 331 -11.50 48.99 12.79
CA SER A 331 -12.60 49.97 12.79
C SER A 331 -12.95 50.47 11.39
N ASP A 332 -14.25 50.51 11.11
CA ASP A 332 -14.97 51.22 10.03
C ASP A 332 -15.35 50.46 8.75
N ALA A 333 -16.38 49.62 8.91
CA ALA A 333 -17.26 49.23 7.81
C ALA A 333 -18.47 50.18 7.73
N ARG A 334 -18.50 51.11 6.75
CA ARG A 334 -19.73 51.61 6.09
C ARG A 334 -19.45 52.63 4.97
N SER A 335 -20.24 52.54 3.90
CA SER A 335 -20.37 53.50 2.79
C SER A 335 -19.17 53.57 1.82
N SER A 336 -19.34 53.82 0.52
CA SER A 336 -20.55 54.07 -0.27
C SER A 336 -20.52 53.36 -1.63
N SER A 337 -21.70 53.17 -2.23
CA SER A 337 -21.89 52.57 -3.56
C SER A 337 -21.88 53.62 -4.68
N SER A 338 -21.35 53.27 -5.85
CA SER A 338 -21.73 53.91 -7.12
C SER A 338 -21.84 52.87 -8.25
N THR A 339 -22.78 53.09 -9.17
CA THR A 339 -23.28 52.06 -10.10
C THR A 339 -22.64 52.15 -11.47
N GLY A 340 -22.34 51.01 -12.10
CA GLY A 340 -21.75 50.95 -13.45
C GLY A 340 -22.08 49.66 -14.21
N GLN A 341 -23.32 49.51 -14.68
CA GLN A 341 -23.68 48.44 -15.62
C GLN A 341 -23.14 48.70 -17.03
N ARG A 342 -22.67 47.66 -17.73
CA ARG A 342 -22.86 47.53 -19.19
C ARG A 342 -22.64 46.11 -19.72
N HIS A 343 -23.74 45.50 -20.16
CA HIS A 343 -23.97 44.50 -21.21
C HIS A 343 -23.02 43.31 -21.47
N THR A 344 -23.60 42.31 -22.15
CA THR A 344 -23.10 40.95 -22.38
C THR A 344 -22.85 40.65 -23.87
N HIS A 345 -22.33 39.45 -24.12
CA HIS A 345 -22.29 38.68 -25.38
C HIS A 345 -21.07 38.84 -26.31
N PRO A 346 -20.72 37.77 -27.07
CA PRO A 346 -19.32 37.31 -27.10
C PRO A 346 -18.73 37.10 -28.50
N THR A 347 -17.44 36.78 -28.54
CA THR A 347 -16.79 36.05 -29.65
C THR A 347 -15.84 34.98 -29.09
N ASP A 348 -15.61 33.92 -29.88
CA ASP A 348 -14.47 33.02 -29.68
C ASP A 348 -13.14 33.79 -29.64
N ASP A 349 -12.16 33.25 -28.92
CA ASP A 349 -10.82 33.15 -29.51
C ASP A 349 -10.05 31.94 -28.97
N ARG A 350 -9.48 31.14 -29.88
CA ARG A 350 -8.73 29.92 -29.55
C ARG A 350 -7.23 30.21 -29.55
N VAL A 351 -6.64 30.39 -28.37
CA VAL A 351 -5.17 30.48 -28.24
C VAL A 351 -4.63 29.27 -27.48
N SER A 352 -4.05 28.33 -28.23
CA SER A 352 -3.19 27.29 -27.65
C SER A 352 -1.87 27.92 -27.21
N PHE A 353 -1.43 27.65 -25.97
CA PHE A 353 -0.10 28.04 -25.50
C PHE A 353 0.73 26.80 -25.18
N ASP A 354 1.61 26.42 -26.12
CA ASP A 354 2.72 25.52 -25.83
C ASP A 354 3.74 26.24 -24.95
N GLY A 355 4.31 25.52 -23.99
CA GLY A 355 5.09 26.06 -22.87
C GLY A 355 6.15 25.09 -22.36
N SER A 356 6.76 24.31 -23.27
CA SER A 356 7.78 23.31 -22.94
C SER A 356 8.94 23.85 -22.09
N PHE A 357 9.19 23.21 -20.94
CA PHE A 357 10.13 23.70 -19.92
C PHE A 357 11.58 23.28 -20.24
N SER A 358 12.34 24.16 -20.91
CA SER A 358 13.74 23.91 -21.29
C SER A 358 14.67 23.78 -20.08
N SER A 359 15.06 22.55 -19.73
CA SER A 359 16.19 22.28 -18.83
C SER A 359 17.48 22.16 -19.64
N ARG A 360 18.49 23.00 -19.31
CA ARG A 360 19.80 23.01 -19.98
C ARG A 360 20.69 21.90 -19.43
N ASN A 361 21.03 20.91 -20.26
CA ASN A 361 22.23 20.09 -20.09
C ASN A 361 23.35 20.62 -21.00
N PHE A 362 24.59 20.52 -20.54
CA PHE A 362 25.76 20.85 -21.36
C PHE A 362 26.03 19.77 -22.41
N SER A 363 26.40 20.22 -23.60
CA SER A 363 26.93 19.40 -24.69
C SER A 363 28.46 19.42 -24.70
N ASP A 364 29.08 18.32 -25.11
CA ASP A 364 30.16 18.44 -26.08
C ASP A 364 30.07 17.31 -27.13
N SER A 365 30.92 17.41 -28.16
CA SER A 365 30.57 17.13 -29.54
C SER A 365 31.27 15.88 -30.08
N SER A 366 30.64 15.20 -31.05
CA SER A 366 31.28 14.83 -32.32
C SER A 366 30.27 14.35 -33.36
N ARG A 367 30.65 14.42 -34.64
CA ARG A 367 29.79 14.27 -35.84
C ARG A 367 30.16 12.98 -36.60
N GLY A 368 29.23 12.34 -37.33
CA GLY A 368 29.62 11.17 -38.15
C GLY A 368 28.52 10.38 -38.90
N THR A 369 27.74 11.04 -39.76
CA THR A 369 27.10 10.55 -41.02
C THR A 369 26.53 9.12 -41.16
N ASP A 370 25.31 9.11 -41.70
CA ASP A 370 24.43 8.02 -42.17
C ASP A 370 25.02 6.88 -43.03
N ALA A 371 24.37 5.70 -42.97
CA ALA A 371 23.74 4.98 -44.10
C ALA A 371 23.59 3.46 -43.83
N ALA A 372 22.64 2.77 -44.48
CA ALA A 372 22.33 1.35 -44.21
C ALA A 372 22.09 0.49 -45.47
N ARG A 373 22.55 -0.78 -45.45
CA ARG A 373 21.96 -1.98 -46.12
C ARG A 373 22.80 -3.26 -45.87
N HIS A 374 22.18 -4.43 -46.06
CA HIS A 374 22.78 -5.78 -46.04
C HIS A 374 22.64 -6.45 -47.44
N PRO A 375 23.26 -7.63 -47.72
CA PRO A 375 24.69 -7.96 -47.64
C PRO A 375 25.25 -8.21 -49.08
N PRO A 376 25.47 -9.41 -49.70
CA PRO A 376 25.46 -10.83 -49.28
C PRO A 376 26.82 -11.58 -49.48
N ASN A 377 26.76 -12.92 -49.48
CA ASN A 377 27.84 -13.92 -49.66
C ASN A 377 28.78 -13.79 -50.88
N HIS A 378 30.05 -14.14 -50.67
CA HIS A 378 30.71 -15.19 -51.47
C HIS A 378 31.78 -15.95 -50.65
N ASN A 379 32.15 -17.16 -51.08
CA ASN A 379 32.99 -18.11 -50.35
C ASN A 379 34.11 -18.64 -51.26
N HIS A 380 35.40 -18.49 -50.91
CA HIS A 380 36.37 -19.61 -50.84
C HIS A 380 37.79 -19.25 -50.34
N GLN A 381 38.45 -20.26 -49.76
CA GLN A 381 39.90 -20.52 -49.62
C GLN A 381 40.86 -19.38 -49.23
N GLN A 382 41.48 -19.52 -48.05
CA GLN A 382 42.85 -19.04 -47.79
C GLN A 382 43.81 -20.22 -47.72
N HIS A 383 45.01 -20.05 -48.29
CA HIS A 383 46.12 -20.98 -48.09
C HIS A 383 46.82 -20.69 -46.75
N SER A 384 47.35 -21.72 -46.11
CA SER A 384 47.96 -21.62 -44.78
C SER A 384 49.33 -20.93 -44.76
N GLN A 385 49.52 -20.02 -43.81
CA GLN A 385 50.81 -19.74 -43.18
C GLN A 385 50.62 -19.09 -41.80
N SER A 386 51.54 -19.36 -40.88
CA SER A 386 51.32 -19.21 -39.43
C SER A 386 52.16 -18.11 -38.79
N HIS A 387 51.54 -17.27 -37.95
CA HIS A 387 52.24 -16.47 -36.93
C HIS A 387 51.38 -16.38 -35.64
N PRO A 388 51.95 -16.58 -34.43
CA PRO A 388 51.16 -16.73 -33.21
C PRO A 388 51.14 -15.47 -32.32
N ASP A 389 50.07 -14.66 -32.37
CA ASP A 389 49.79 -13.67 -31.28
C ASP A 389 48.33 -13.15 -31.18
N GLN A 390 47.40 -13.57 -32.06
CA GLN A 390 46.09 -12.88 -32.19
C GLN A 390 44.98 -13.34 -31.21
N GLY A 391 45.24 -14.34 -30.36
CA GLY A 391 44.20 -14.94 -29.50
C GLY A 391 43.61 -14.00 -28.44
N HIS A 392 44.44 -13.14 -27.83
CA HIS A 392 44.00 -12.32 -26.69
C HIS A 392 43.09 -11.15 -27.07
N HIS A 393 43.27 -10.54 -28.25
CA HIS A 393 42.40 -9.45 -28.71
C HIS A 393 41.00 -9.95 -29.09
N HIS A 394 40.89 -11.15 -29.67
CA HIS A 394 39.62 -11.64 -30.20
C HIS A 394 38.61 -11.98 -29.08
N HIS A 395 39.06 -12.57 -27.97
CA HIS A 395 38.23 -12.79 -26.78
C HIS A 395 37.80 -11.49 -26.09
N HIS A 396 38.70 -10.49 -26.01
CA HIS A 396 38.41 -9.21 -25.36
C HIS A 396 37.25 -8.47 -26.06
N LEU A 397 37.27 -8.40 -27.40
CA LEU A 397 36.20 -7.83 -28.20
C LEU A 397 34.88 -8.61 -28.05
N GLN A 398 34.94 -9.93 -28.00
CA GLN A 398 33.75 -10.78 -27.87
C GLN A 398 33.07 -10.67 -26.50
N HIS A 399 33.83 -10.45 -25.41
CA HIS A 399 33.25 -10.16 -24.09
C HIS A 399 32.77 -8.71 -23.93
N GLN A 400 33.40 -7.72 -24.57
CA GLN A 400 32.88 -6.33 -24.55
C GLN A 400 31.49 -6.19 -25.20
N GLN A 401 31.13 -7.09 -26.13
CA GLN A 401 29.81 -7.15 -26.76
C GLN A 401 28.74 -7.85 -25.89
N GLN A 402 29.11 -8.48 -24.77
CA GLN A 402 28.15 -9.08 -23.84
C GLN A 402 27.47 -8.01 -22.97
N PRO A 403 26.21 -8.21 -22.53
CA PRO A 403 25.51 -7.27 -21.65
C PRO A 403 26.33 -6.96 -20.38
N GLY A 404 26.63 -5.68 -20.17
CA GLY A 404 27.46 -5.21 -19.06
C GLY A 404 28.98 -5.23 -19.30
N GLY A 405 29.48 -5.66 -20.46
CA GLY A 405 30.93 -5.73 -20.75
C GLY A 405 31.67 -4.39 -20.64
N GLN A 406 30.93 -3.28 -20.82
CA GLN A 406 31.41 -1.90 -20.64
C GLN A 406 31.63 -1.51 -19.17
N LEU A 407 31.14 -2.30 -18.20
CA LEU A 407 31.28 -2.06 -16.76
C LEU A 407 32.53 -2.74 -16.16
N LEU A 408 33.36 -3.36 -17.01
CA LEU A 408 34.52 -4.15 -16.61
C LEU A 408 35.82 -3.53 -17.10
N THR A 409 36.84 -3.55 -16.25
CA THR A 409 38.20 -3.17 -16.65
C THR A 409 38.82 -4.26 -17.54
N SER A 410 39.85 -3.92 -18.32
CA SER A 410 40.50 -4.87 -19.25
C SER A 410 41.04 -6.12 -18.54
N ASN A 411 41.54 -5.96 -17.31
CA ASN A 411 42.00 -7.06 -16.46
C ASN A 411 40.85 -8.00 -16.05
N GLU A 412 39.65 -7.47 -15.84
CA GLU A 412 38.45 -8.26 -15.50
C GLU A 412 37.89 -8.98 -16.72
N LEU A 413 37.93 -8.37 -17.90
CA LEU A 413 37.58 -9.04 -19.16
C LEU A 413 38.57 -10.16 -19.51
N GLN A 414 39.86 -9.99 -19.20
CA GLN A 414 40.86 -11.06 -19.26
C GLN A 414 40.59 -12.16 -18.22
N LEU A 415 40.19 -11.80 -17.00
CA LEU A 415 39.83 -12.76 -15.95
C LEU A 415 38.58 -13.58 -16.34
N CYS A 416 37.54 -12.94 -16.90
CA CYS A 416 36.38 -13.60 -17.50
C CYS A 416 36.82 -14.62 -18.56
N SER A 417 37.66 -14.18 -19.51
CA SER A 417 38.17 -15.03 -20.59
C SER A 417 38.96 -16.24 -20.06
N SER A 418 39.83 -16.04 -19.06
CA SER A 418 40.69 -17.10 -18.48
C SER A 418 39.93 -18.12 -17.63
N LEU A 419 38.77 -17.74 -17.07
CA LEU A 419 37.89 -18.61 -16.30
C LEU A 419 36.74 -19.19 -17.14
N ASN A 420 36.70 -18.90 -18.45
CA ASN A 420 35.58 -19.16 -19.37
C ASN A 420 34.22 -18.70 -18.78
N LEU A 421 34.24 -17.55 -18.11
CA LEU A 421 33.13 -17.03 -17.30
C LEU A 421 32.39 -15.94 -18.08
N PRO A 422 31.06 -16.05 -18.30
CA PRO A 422 30.28 -14.99 -18.91
C PRO A 422 30.38 -13.67 -18.14
N VAL A 423 30.41 -12.54 -18.85
CA VAL A 423 30.50 -11.19 -18.25
C VAL A 423 29.41 -10.95 -17.21
N THR A 424 28.19 -11.41 -17.49
CA THR A 424 27.05 -11.34 -16.57
C THR A 424 27.30 -12.16 -15.30
N ARG A 425 27.82 -13.38 -15.41
CA ARG A 425 28.16 -14.25 -14.26
C ARG A 425 29.30 -13.64 -13.43
N TYR A 426 30.29 -13.01 -14.06
CA TYR A 426 31.33 -12.24 -13.34
C TYR A 426 30.77 -11.01 -12.61
N LEU A 427 29.89 -10.23 -13.25
CA LEU A 427 29.28 -9.05 -12.64
C LEU A 427 28.41 -9.40 -11.42
N SER A 428 27.62 -10.48 -11.52
CA SER A 428 26.88 -11.03 -10.37
C SER A 428 27.83 -11.47 -9.26
N LEU A 429 28.87 -12.24 -9.58
CA LEU A 429 29.86 -12.72 -8.63
C LEU A 429 30.61 -11.58 -7.92
N LYS A 430 31.02 -10.54 -8.66
CA LYS A 430 31.64 -9.33 -8.13
C LYS A 430 30.69 -8.55 -7.21
N THR A 431 29.43 -8.37 -7.61
CA THR A 431 28.45 -7.63 -6.78
C THR A 431 28.06 -8.38 -5.51
N VAL A 432 27.96 -9.72 -5.56
CA VAL A 432 27.75 -10.56 -4.36
C VAL A 432 28.94 -10.48 -3.40
N LEU A 433 30.16 -10.69 -3.90
CA LEU A 433 31.38 -10.68 -3.08
C LEU A 433 31.63 -9.33 -2.38
N LEU A 434 31.29 -8.21 -3.03
CA LEU A 434 31.37 -6.87 -2.44
C LEU A 434 30.19 -6.53 -1.52
N GLY A 435 29.03 -7.17 -1.71
CA GLY A 435 27.81 -6.90 -0.95
C GLY A 435 27.64 -7.71 0.34
N ARG A 436 28.20 -8.92 0.43
CA ARG A 436 28.04 -9.84 1.58
C ARG A 436 29.35 -10.60 1.91
N PRO A 437 30.36 -9.94 2.52
CA PRO A 437 31.68 -10.54 2.76
C PRO A 437 31.69 -11.65 3.84
N SER A 438 30.63 -11.82 4.61
CA SER A 438 30.58 -12.66 5.82
C SER A 438 29.69 -13.91 5.71
N LEU A 439 29.19 -14.25 4.53
CA LEU A 439 28.56 -15.55 4.28
C LEU A 439 29.63 -16.52 3.77
N ASP A 440 30.03 -17.46 4.62
CA ASP A 440 30.98 -18.51 4.26
C ASP A 440 30.21 -19.63 3.52
N HIS A 441 30.12 -19.48 2.20
CA HIS A 441 29.42 -20.44 1.33
C HIS A 441 30.26 -21.71 1.24
N GLY A 442 29.77 -22.81 1.82
CA GLY A 442 30.55 -24.02 2.14
C GLY A 442 31.13 -24.81 0.95
N ILE A 443 30.95 -24.37 -0.29
CA ILE A 443 31.48 -24.99 -1.50
C ILE A 443 32.05 -23.88 -2.41
N SER A 444 33.32 -23.50 -2.23
CA SER A 444 33.90 -22.45 -3.08
C SER A 444 34.28 -22.98 -4.46
N SER A 445 33.68 -22.40 -5.50
CA SER A 445 34.06 -22.70 -6.88
C SER A 445 35.45 -22.12 -7.22
N VAL A 446 36.18 -22.77 -8.15
CA VAL A 446 37.48 -22.27 -8.59
C VAL A 446 37.38 -20.85 -9.16
N ALA A 447 36.29 -20.54 -9.88
CA ALA A 447 36.01 -19.22 -10.40
C ALA A 447 35.79 -18.19 -9.27
N GLU A 448 34.98 -18.50 -8.26
CA GLU A 448 34.78 -17.64 -7.09
C GLU A 448 36.11 -17.40 -6.35
N THR A 449 36.88 -18.45 -6.05
CA THR A 449 38.18 -18.32 -5.40
C THR A 449 39.12 -17.39 -6.17
N MET A 450 39.14 -17.47 -7.51
CA MET A 450 39.98 -16.60 -8.35
C MET A 450 39.46 -15.15 -8.40
N VAL A 451 38.15 -14.93 -8.49
CA VAL A 451 37.55 -13.58 -8.46
C VAL A 451 37.69 -12.93 -7.08
N LYS A 452 37.48 -13.67 -5.99
CA LYS A 452 37.70 -13.21 -4.61
C LYS A 452 39.17 -12.81 -4.40
N LYS A 453 40.13 -13.63 -4.87
CA LYS A 453 41.57 -13.28 -4.89
C LYS A 453 41.88 -12.03 -5.73
N TYR A 454 41.23 -11.87 -6.90
CA TYR A 454 41.40 -10.69 -7.74
C TYR A 454 40.88 -9.41 -7.06
N LEU A 455 39.70 -9.46 -6.44
CA LEU A 455 39.10 -8.32 -5.73
C LEU A 455 39.92 -7.92 -4.49
N ILE A 456 40.48 -8.90 -3.75
CA ILE A 456 41.44 -8.66 -2.67
C ILE A 456 42.71 -7.98 -3.21
N ARG A 457 43.33 -8.55 -4.25
CA ARG A 457 44.55 -7.99 -4.87
C ARG A 457 44.33 -6.58 -5.45
N SER A 458 43.11 -6.29 -5.90
CA SER A 458 42.69 -4.99 -6.44
C SER A 458 42.22 -4.01 -5.37
N GLY A 459 42.31 -4.35 -4.08
CA GLY A 459 41.99 -3.47 -2.95
C GLY A 459 40.49 -3.31 -2.64
N TRP A 460 39.61 -4.06 -3.29
CA TRP A 460 38.15 -3.98 -3.09
C TRP A 460 37.64 -4.83 -1.91
N LEU A 461 38.44 -5.78 -1.45
CA LEU A 461 38.15 -6.63 -0.29
C LEU A 461 39.36 -6.67 0.64
N GLN A 462 39.14 -6.50 1.93
CA GLN A 462 40.17 -6.74 2.95
C GLN A 462 40.15 -8.22 3.36
N THR A 463 41.32 -8.84 3.55
CA THR A 463 41.40 -10.10 4.30
C THR A 463 41.24 -9.79 5.78
N SER A 464 40.26 -10.42 6.44
CA SER A 464 40.19 -10.40 7.90
C SER A 464 41.52 -10.90 8.49
N PRO A 465 42.05 -10.27 9.55
CA PRO A 465 43.17 -10.85 10.28
C PRO A 465 42.72 -12.21 10.83
N GLN A 466 43.55 -13.24 10.64
CA GLN A 466 43.29 -14.57 11.19
C GLN A 466 43.53 -14.55 12.71
N ASN A 467 42.57 -15.10 13.45
CA ASN A 467 42.78 -15.64 14.80
C ASN A 467 43.05 -17.15 14.66
#